data_AF-A0A841LP45-F1
#
_entry.id   AF-A0A841LP45-F1
#
_cell.length_a   1.000
_cell.length_b   1.000
_cell.length_c   1.000
_cell.angle_alpha   90.00
_cell.angle_beta   90.00
_cell.angle_gamma   90.00
#
_symmetry.space_group_name_H-M   'P 1'
#
loop_
_entity.id
_entity.type
_entity.pdbx_description
1 polymer ?
#
loop_
_entity_poly.entity_id
_entity_poly.type
_entity_poly.pdbx_seq_one_letter_code
_entity_poly.pdbx_strand_id
1 'polypeptide(L)'
;MDRKFGLLNSKSVELLTNIFWNIGFYTHIIFGGIALSIGWTQFSPKMRKRRMALHRKLGKVYVVAVLLSALAGIYIGLFATGGIISSTGFICLGIIWFYTTLKAYLYIKRGEVEQHQKMMVYSYAACFAAVTLRIWLPILTIIYGDFLKAYLVVAWLCWVPNLIVAYLLTRKTANIDSVSQ
;
A
#
# COMPACT_ATOMS: atom_id res chain seq x y z
N MET A 1 4.78 -7.31 24.84
CA MET A 1 4.08 -6.32 24.00
C MET A 1 2.60 -6.40 24.33
N ASP A 2 2.04 -5.33 24.88
CA ASP A 2 0.61 -5.25 25.19
C ASP A 2 -0.21 -5.32 23.89
N ARG A 3 -1.04 -6.36 23.73
CA ARG A 3 -1.81 -6.64 22.51
C ARG A 3 -3.21 -6.00 22.53
N LYS A 4 -3.50 -5.16 23.53
CA LYS A 4 -4.82 -4.51 23.69
C LYS A 4 -5.02 -3.24 22.84
N PHE A 5 -4.05 -2.85 22.00
CA PHE A 5 -4.09 -1.60 21.23
C PHE A 5 -4.64 -1.78 19.81
N GLY A 6 -5.67 -1.02 19.44
CA GLY A 6 -6.18 -0.90 18.07
C GLY A 6 -6.82 -2.18 17.49
N LEU A 7 -6.57 -2.46 16.22
CA LEU A 7 -7.21 -3.56 15.45
C LEU A 7 -6.96 -4.96 16.03
N LEU A 8 -5.90 -5.14 16.82
CA LEU A 8 -5.56 -6.42 17.45
C LEU A 8 -6.56 -6.85 18.52
N ASN A 9 -7.27 -5.89 19.13
CA ASN A 9 -8.27 -6.15 20.17
C ASN A 9 -9.49 -6.91 19.60
N SER A 10 -9.78 -6.75 18.31
CA SER A 10 -10.89 -7.43 17.62
C SER A 10 -10.60 -8.87 17.16
N LYS A 11 -9.43 -9.45 17.47
CA LYS A 11 -9.03 -10.79 16.99
C LYS A 11 -9.20 -11.86 18.08
N SER A 12 -9.59 -13.08 17.69
CA SER A 12 -9.70 -14.21 18.61
C SER A 12 -8.34 -14.60 19.18
N VAL A 13 -8.35 -15.15 20.40
CA VAL A 13 -7.11 -15.59 21.09
C VAL A 13 -6.38 -16.64 20.26
N GLU A 14 -7.11 -17.55 19.61
CA GLU A 14 -6.57 -18.59 18.71
C GLU A 14 -5.81 -18.01 17.50
N LEU A 15 -6.32 -16.92 16.91
CA LEU A 15 -5.64 -16.27 15.79
C LEU A 15 -4.39 -15.51 16.28
N LEU A 16 -4.48 -14.89 17.46
CA LEU A 16 -3.35 -14.20 18.08
C LEU A 16 -2.22 -15.16 18.47
N THR A 17 -2.50 -16.43 18.74
CA THR A 17 -1.50 -17.46 19.02
C THR A 17 -1.03 -18.21 17.77
N ASN A 18 -1.70 -18.05 16.63
CA ASN A 18 -1.33 -18.71 15.39
C ASN A 18 0.00 -18.18 14.84
N ILE A 19 1.00 -19.06 14.73
CA ILE A 19 2.36 -18.68 14.30
C ILE A 19 2.40 -18.12 12.88
N PHE A 20 1.66 -18.72 11.94
CA PHE A 20 1.63 -18.29 10.54
C PHE A 20 0.99 -16.91 10.39
N TRP A 21 -0.11 -16.66 11.11
CA TRP A 21 -0.74 -15.35 11.14
C TRP A 21 0.19 -14.28 11.72
N ASN A 22 0.89 -14.57 12.82
CA ASN A 22 1.85 -13.63 13.40
C ASN A 22 3.01 -13.34 12.44
N ILE A 23 3.57 -14.36 11.78
CA ILE A 23 4.62 -14.18 10.76
C ILE A 23 4.11 -13.27 9.65
N GLY A 24 2.92 -13.52 9.12
CA GLY A 24 2.29 -12.67 8.11
C GLY A 24 2.07 -11.24 8.61
N PHE A 25 1.52 -11.07 9.81
CA PHE A 25 1.25 -9.77 10.39
C PHE A 25 2.53 -8.94 10.56
N TYR A 26 3.57 -9.50 11.20
CA TYR A 26 4.84 -8.81 11.40
C TYR A 26 5.55 -8.52 10.07
N THR A 27 5.51 -9.47 9.13
CA THR A 27 6.04 -9.26 7.78
C THR A 27 5.33 -8.08 7.11
N HIS A 28 4.01 -8.04 7.15
CA HIS A 28 3.23 -6.95 6.56
C HIS A 28 3.59 -5.59 7.17
N ILE A 29 3.56 -5.45 8.50
CA ILE A 29 3.76 -4.16 9.15
C ILE A 29 5.21 -3.66 9.07
N ILE A 30 6.21 -4.54 9.20
CA ILE A 30 7.62 -4.15 9.17
C ILE A 30 8.00 -3.71 7.76
N PHE A 31 7.77 -4.59 6.77
CA PHE A 31 8.12 -4.27 5.39
C PHE A 31 7.23 -3.18 4.80
N GLY A 32 5.96 -3.09 5.21
CA GLY A 32 5.08 -1.99 4.83
C GLY A 32 5.54 -0.65 5.39
N GLY A 33 5.99 -0.62 6.65
CA GLY A 33 6.60 0.55 7.27
C GLY A 33 7.88 1.00 6.56
N ILE A 34 8.76 0.05 6.21
CA ILE A 34 9.96 0.32 5.41
C ILE A 34 9.58 0.92 4.05
N ALA A 35 8.67 0.28 3.33
CA ALA A 35 8.22 0.72 2.00
C ALA A 35 7.66 2.16 2.04
N LEU A 36 6.80 2.46 3.02
CA LEU A 36 6.22 3.79 3.19
C LEU A 36 7.30 4.85 3.47
N SER A 37 8.26 4.51 4.34
CA SER A 37 9.34 5.42 4.78
C SER A 37 10.32 5.76 3.66
N ILE A 38 10.63 4.81 2.78
CA ILE A 38 11.59 5.04 1.68
C ILE A 38 10.91 5.49 0.38
N GLY A 39 9.65 5.14 0.15
CA GLY A 39 8.98 5.33 -1.14
C GLY A 39 8.86 6.80 -1.54
N TRP A 40 8.51 7.71 -0.62
CA TRP A 40 8.37 9.14 -0.95
C TRP A 40 9.68 9.77 -1.47
N THR A 41 10.83 9.31 -0.96
CA THR A 41 12.15 9.83 -1.37
C THR A 41 12.43 9.57 -2.85
N GLN A 42 11.81 8.55 -3.44
CA GLN A 42 12.02 8.13 -4.83
C GLN A 42 11.40 9.11 -5.85
N PHE A 43 10.44 9.91 -5.42
CA PHE A 43 9.78 10.90 -6.28
C PHE A 43 10.54 12.23 -6.37
N SER A 44 11.61 12.40 -5.58
CA SER A 44 12.44 13.62 -5.60
C SER A 44 13.24 13.76 -6.91
N PRO A 45 13.05 14.86 -7.68
CA PRO A 45 13.86 15.11 -8.88
C PRO A 45 15.35 15.24 -8.58
N LYS A 46 15.71 15.80 -7.40
CA LYS A 46 17.10 15.95 -6.95
C LYS A 46 17.77 14.58 -6.76
N MET A 47 17.05 13.63 -6.16
CA MET A 47 17.54 12.26 -5.96
C MET A 47 17.78 11.56 -7.30
N ARG A 48 16.81 11.68 -8.23
CA ARG A 48 16.89 11.06 -9.57
C ARG A 48 17.99 11.68 -10.45
N LYS A 49 18.28 12.98 -10.32
CA LYS A 49 19.33 13.64 -11.12
C LYS A 49 20.74 13.53 -10.51
N ARG A 50 20.88 13.68 -9.18
CA ARG A 50 22.19 13.81 -8.51
C ARG A 50 22.65 12.56 -7.77
N ARG A 51 21.75 11.63 -7.43
CA ARG A 51 22.04 10.45 -6.60
C ARG A 51 21.41 9.18 -7.16
N MET A 52 21.63 8.93 -8.45
CA MET A 52 21.01 7.79 -9.17
C MET A 52 21.36 6.43 -8.55
N ALA A 53 22.60 6.23 -8.07
CA ALA A 53 22.98 5.00 -7.39
C ALA A 53 22.16 4.76 -6.11
N LEU A 54 21.86 5.81 -5.35
CA LEU A 54 21.02 5.75 -4.16
C LEU A 54 19.55 5.47 -4.52
N HIS A 55 19.01 6.13 -5.54
CA HIS A 55 17.68 5.84 -6.09
C HIS A 55 17.54 4.35 -6.45
N ARG A 56 18.50 3.78 -7.17
CA ARG A 56 18.48 2.35 -7.55
C ARG A 56 18.55 1.42 -6.34
N LYS A 57 19.39 1.71 -5.35
CA LYS A 57 19.50 0.90 -4.12
C LYS A 57 18.21 0.93 -3.31
N LEU A 58 17.69 2.12 -3.02
CA LEU A 58 16.44 2.30 -2.27
C LEU A 58 15.23 1.75 -3.03
N GLY A 59 15.19 1.91 -4.36
CA GLY A 59 14.15 1.34 -5.21
C GLY A 59 14.11 -0.20 -5.14
N LYS A 60 15.27 -0.87 -5.12
CA LYS A 60 15.32 -2.33 -4.92
C LYS A 60 14.80 -2.74 -3.54
N VAL A 61 15.22 -2.04 -2.49
CA VAL A 61 14.72 -2.28 -1.12
C VAL A 61 13.21 -2.09 -1.06
N TYR A 62 12.69 -1.02 -1.70
CA TYR A 62 11.25 -0.76 -1.80
C TYR A 62 10.51 -1.90 -2.49
N VAL A 63 10.97 -2.34 -3.67
CA VAL A 63 10.32 -3.42 -4.42
C VAL A 63 10.24 -4.69 -3.58
N VAL A 64 11.36 -5.12 -2.98
CA VAL A 64 11.38 -6.33 -2.14
C VAL A 64 10.44 -6.19 -0.94
N ALA A 65 10.51 -5.05 -0.24
CA ALA A 65 9.66 -4.79 0.92
C ALA A 65 8.18 -4.82 0.56
N VAL A 66 7.79 -4.19 -0.54
CA VAL A 66 6.40 -4.19 -1.01
C VAL A 66 5.93 -5.59 -1.39
N LEU A 67 6.70 -6.36 -2.16
CA LEU A 67 6.26 -7.68 -2.60
C LEU A 67 6.04 -8.63 -1.40
N LEU A 68 6.94 -8.59 -0.41
CA LEU A 68 6.78 -9.36 0.83
C LEU A 68 5.59 -8.87 1.66
N SER A 69 5.47 -7.55 1.86
CA SER A 69 4.41 -6.94 2.66
C SER A 69 3.03 -7.15 2.03
N ALA A 70 2.92 -7.06 0.70
CA ALA A 70 1.66 -7.24 -0.02
C ALA A 70 1.18 -8.70 0.02
N LEU A 71 2.08 -9.68 -0.20
CA LEU A 71 1.73 -11.10 -0.05
C LEU A 71 1.26 -11.43 1.36
N ALA A 72 2.00 -10.96 2.37
CA ALA A 72 1.61 -11.11 3.76
C ALA A 72 0.29 -10.39 4.08
N GLY A 73 0.08 -9.21 3.50
CA GLY A 73 -1.14 -8.40 3.59
C GLY A 73 -2.38 -9.09 3.02
N ILE A 74 -2.24 -9.74 1.86
CA ILE A 74 -3.30 -10.55 1.25
C ILE A 74 -3.68 -11.70 2.18
N TYR A 75 -2.69 -12.43 2.72
CA TYR A 75 -2.93 -13.52 3.63
C TYR A 75 -3.65 -13.08 4.91
N ILE A 76 -3.17 -12.03 5.59
CA ILE A 76 -3.84 -11.54 6.81
C ILE A 76 -5.20 -10.90 6.52
N GLY A 77 -5.41 -10.41 5.29
CA GLY A 77 -6.68 -9.86 4.81
C GLY A 77 -7.81 -10.88 4.79
N LEU A 78 -7.51 -12.18 4.66
CA LEU A 78 -8.50 -13.26 4.79
C LEU A 78 -9.16 -13.27 6.18
N PHE A 79 -8.45 -12.77 7.18
CA PHE A 79 -8.88 -12.71 8.57
C PHE A 79 -9.32 -11.29 8.98
N ALA A 80 -9.65 -10.41 8.02
CA ALA A 80 -10.09 -9.05 8.31
C ALA A 80 -11.42 -9.03 9.11
N THR A 81 -11.58 -7.99 9.93
CA THR A 81 -12.80 -7.80 10.74
C THR A 81 -13.95 -7.34 9.84
N GLY A 82 -15.20 -7.72 10.12
CA GLY A 82 -16.35 -7.34 9.27
C GLY A 82 -16.55 -8.20 8.02
N GLY A 83 -15.95 -9.40 8.00
CA GLY A 83 -16.29 -10.45 7.04
C GLY A 83 -15.90 -10.13 5.60
N ILE A 84 -16.66 -10.67 4.66
CA ILE A 84 -16.30 -10.72 3.23
C ILE A 84 -16.07 -9.33 2.63
N ILE A 85 -16.81 -8.30 3.05
CA ILE A 85 -16.73 -6.94 2.50
C ILE A 85 -15.37 -6.31 2.82
N SER A 86 -14.94 -6.38 4.08
CA SER A 86 -13.64 -5.85 4.48
C SER A 86 -12.50 -6.70 3.92
N SER A 87 -12.63 -8.03 3.99
CA SER A 87 -11.60 -8.95 3.50
C SER A 87 -11.34 -8.74 2.01
N THR A 88 -12.38 -8.66 1.19
CA THR A 88 -12.25 -8.39 -0.24
C THR A 88 -11.61 -7.03 -0.52
N GLY A 89 -12.01 -5.97 0.19
CA GLY A 89 -11.42 -4.64 0.05
C GLY A 89 -9.90 -4.64 0.28
N PHE A 90 -9.43 -5.25 1.37
CA PHE A 90 -8.01 -5.33 1.70
C PHE A 90 -7.23 -6.30 0.80
N ILE A 91 -7.83 -7.42 0.40
CA ILE A 91 -7.20 -8.37 -0.53
C ILE A 91 -7.03 -7.73 -1.91
N CYS A 92 -8.05 -7.04 -2.43
CA CYS A 92 -7.95 -6.29 -3.68
C CYS A 92 -6.84 -5.24 -3.61
N LEU A 93 -6.76 -4.47 -2.53
CA LEU A 93 -5.66 -3.54 -2.30
C LEU A 93 -4.30 -4.26 -2.33
N GLY A 94 -4.16 -5.38 -1.63
CA GLY A 94 -2.92 -6.17 -1.60
C GLY A 94 -2.51 -6.66 -3.00
N ILE A 95 -3.46 -7.17 -3.79
CA ILE A 95 -3.23 -7.62 -5.17
C ILE A 95 -2.81 -6.45 -6.06
N ILE A 96 -3.49 -5.31 -5.98
CA ILE A 96 -3.15 -4.11 -6.76
C ILE A 96 -1.75 -3.63 -6.39
N TRP A 97 -1.42 -3.57 -5.09
CA TRP A 97 -0.13 -3.12 -4.62
C TRP A 97 1.02 -4.04 -5.07
N PHE A 98 0.80 -5.36 -4.99
CA PHE A 98 1.73 -6.36 -5.51
C PHE A 98 1.92 -6.22 -7.03
N TYR A 99 0.81 -6.24 -7.78
CA TYR A 99 0.80 -6.18 -9.24
C TYR A 99 1.49 -4.92 -9.76
N THR A 100 1.13 -3.76 -9.20
CA THR A 100 1.67 -2.48 -9.66
C THR A 100 3.18 -2.40 -9.45
N THR A 101 3.65 -2.89 -8.31
CA THR A 101 5.08 -2.92 -7.98
C THR A 101 5.85 -3.91 -8.84
N LEU A 102 5.30 -5.12 -9.04
CA LEU A 102 5.92 -6.13 -9.89
C LEU A 102 6.04 -5.61 -11.34
N LYS A 103 4.97 -5.05 -11.88
CA LYS A 103 4.98 -4.45 -13.23
C LYS A 103 5.96 -3.29 -13.32
N ALA A 104 6.02 -2.41 -12.31
CA ALA A 104 7.01 -1.33 -12.27
C ALA A 104 8.45 -1.87 -12.37
N TYR A 105 8.76 -2.96 -11.63
CA TYR A 105 10.07 -3.59 -11.68
C TYR A 105 10.35 -4.25 -13.04
N LEU A 106 9.37 -4.94 -13.63
CA LEU A 106 9.53 -5.56 -14.94
C LEU A 106 9.75 -4.52 -16.04
N TYR A 107 9.03 -3.39 -16.00
CA TYR A 107 9.20 -2.29 -16.96
C TYR A 107 10.61 -1.69 -16.89
N ILE A 108 11.13 -1.39 -15.69
CA ILE A 108 12.50 -0.86 -15.59
C ILE A 108 13.55 -1.86 -16.04
N LYS A 109 13.31 -3.18 -15.85
CA LYS A 109 14.21 -4.22 -16.35
C LYS A 109 14.24 -4.29 -17.89
N ARG A 110 13.16 -3.89 -18.55
CA ARG A 110 13.02 -3.79 -20.01
C ARG A 110 13.48 -2.44 -20.58
N GLY A 111 13.87 -1.49 -19.72
CA GLY A 111 14.22 -0.13 -20.14
C GLY A 111 13.01 0.79 -20.37
N GLU A 112 11.79 0.32 -20.07
CA GLU A 112 10.53 1.07 -20.21
C GLU A 112 10.35 2.05 -19.03
N VAL A 113 11.12 3.14 -19.04
CA VAL A 113 11.21 4.08 -17.90
C VAL A 113 9.89 4.80 -17.62
N GLU A 114 9.15 5.20 -18.65
CA GLU A 114 7.88 5.92 -18.49
C GLU A 114 6.83 5.02 -17.83
N GLN A 115 6.71 3.78 -18.29
CA GLN A 115 5.79 2.78 -17.76
C GLN A 115 6.18 2.40 -16.33
N HIS A 116 7.49 2.26 -16.05
CA HIS A 116 7.99 2.11 -14.69
C HIS A 116 7.51 3.25 -13.77
N GLN A 117 7.70 4.50 -14.19
CA GLN A 117 7.31 5.66 -13.38
C GLN A 117 5.80 5.69 -13.11
N LYS A 118 4.97 5.44 -14.14
CA LYS A 118 3.52 5.35 -13.98
C LYS A 118 3.14 4.30 -12.95
N MET A 119 3.68 3.09 -13.07
CA MET A 119 3.38 1.99 -12.14
C MET A 119 3.90 2.25 -10.72
N MET A 120 5.01 2.96 -10.56
CA MET A 120 5.51 3.38 -9.24
C MET A 120 4.58 4.38 -8.55
N VAL A 121 3.91 5.28 -9.30
CA VAL A 121 2.89 6.18 -8.74
C VAL A 121 1.72 5.37 -8.19
N TYR A 122 1.20 4.39 -8.95
CA TYR A 122 0.13 3.51 -8.47
C TYR A 122 0.56 2.65 -7.27
N SER A 123 1.77 2.08 -7.31
CA SER A 123 2.34 1.32 -6.20
C SER A 123 2.42 2.14 -4.91
N TYR A 124 2.91 3.38 -5.00
CA TYR A 124 3.03 4.22 -3.82
C TYR A 124 1.68 4.75 -3.32
N ALA A 125 0.73 5.02 -4.22
CA ALA A 125 -0.64 5.36 -3.85
C ALA A 125 -1.36 4.23 -3.10
N ALA A 126 -1.15 2.97 -3.53
CA ALA A 126 -1.63 1.80 -2.81
C ALA A 126 -0.92 1.64 -1.45
N CYS A 127 0.40 1.86 -1.38
CA CYS A 127 1.15 1.85 -0.11
C CYS A 127 0.61 2.90 0.88
N PHE A 128 0.27 4.09 0.38
CA PHE A 128 -0.25 5.20 1.19
C PHE A 128 -1.65 4.94 1.78
N ALA A 129 -2.33 3.87 1.35
CA ALA A 129 -3.55 3.37 1.98
C ALA A 129 -3.38 3.12 3.50
N ALA A 130 -2.17 2.75 3.93
CA ALA A 130 -1.85 2.56 5.34
C ALA A 130 -1.99 3.87 6.16
N VAL A 131 -1.65 5.02 5.58
CA VAL A 131 -1.75 6.33 6.24
C VAL A 131 -3.19 6.80 6.26
N THR A 132 -3.85 6.76 5.10
CA THR A 132 -5.24 7.19 4.93
C THR A 132 -6.21 6.33 5.73
N LEU A 133 -5.98 5.02 5.88
CA LEU A 133 -6.76 4.17 6.79
C LEU A 133 -6.67 4.68 8.24
N ARG A 134 -5.47 5.05 8.70
CA ARG A 134 -5.24 5.55 10.07
C ARG A 134 -5.87 6.93 10.31
N ILE A 135 -6.13 7.69 9.26
CA ILE A 135 -6.86 8.97 9.31
C ILE A 135 -8.37 8.72 9.30
N TRP A 136 -8.86 7.95 8.32
CA TRP A 136 -10.29 7.76 8.10
C TRP A 136 -10.96 6.88 9.15
N LEU A 137 -10.30 5.83 9.65
CA LEU A 137 -10.94 4.90 10.58
C LEU A 137 -11.40 5.58 11.89
N PRO A 138 -10.58 6.40 12.58
CA PRO A 138 -11.05 7.15 13.75
C PRO A 138 -12.18 8.12 13.42
N ILE A 139 -12.07 8.86 12.32
CA ILE A 139 -13.07 9.85 11.89
C ILE A 139 -14.42 9.16 11.64
N LEU A 140 -14.43 8.09 10.87
CA LEU A 140 -15.65 7.33 10.54
C LEU A 140 -16.23 6.64 11.79
N THR A 141 -15.38 6.17 12.71
CA THR A 141 -15.84 5.57 13.97
C THR A 141 -16.59 6.61 14.81
N ILE A 142 -16.11 7.86 14.86
CA ILE A 142 -16.79 8.96 15.56
C ILE A 142 -18.11 9.31 14.85
N ILE A 143 -18.10 9.44 13.51
CA ILE A 143 -19.28 9.82 12.72
C ILE A 143 -20.40 8.78 12.82
N TYR A 144 -20.08 7.49 12.71
CA TYR A 144 -21.07 6.43 12.73
C TYR A 144 -21.45 5.97 14.14
N GLY A 145 -20.62 6.26 15.15
CA GLY A 145 -20.75 5.68 16.50
C GLY A 145 -20.59 4.16 16.53
N ASP A 146 -20.09 3.56 15.44
CA ASP A 146 -20.03 2.12 15.23
C ASP A 146 -18.74 1.77 14.47
N PHE A 147 -17.83 1.06 15.16
CA PHE A 147 -16.56 0.63 14.61
C PHE A 147 -16.74 -0.31 13.42
N LEU A 148 -17.72 -1.22 13.45
CA LEU A 148 -17.91 -2.20 12.38
C LEU A 148 -18.34 -1.51 11.09
N LYS A 149 -19.32 -0.60 11.16
CA LYS A 149 -19.74 0.20 10.00
C LYS A 149 -18.60 1.04 9.45
N ALA A 150 -17.85 1.71 10.33
CA ALA A 150 -16.67 2.48 9.94
C ALA A 150 -15.60 1.60 9.25
N TYR A 151 -15.38 0.39 9.77
CA TYR A 151 -14.38 -0.54 9.23
C TYR A 151 -14.76 -1.07 7.84
N LEU A 152 -16.05 -1.38 7.61
CA LEU A 152 -16.56 -1.79 6.30
C LEU A 152 -16.33 -0.71 5.23
N VAL A 153 -16.59 0.55 5.57
CA VAL A 153 -16.41 1.69 4.65
C VAL A 153 -14.92 1.98 4.42
N VAL A 154 -14.11 2.01 5.47
CA VAL A 154 -12.68 2.37 5.36
C VAL A 154 -11.88 1.33 4.59
N ALA A 155 -12.31 0.06 4.56
CA ALA A 155 -11.68 -1.01 3.79
C ALA A 155 -11.56 -0.70 2.29
N TRP A 156 -12.39 0.21 1.78
CA TRP A 156 -12.36 0.69 0.39
C TRP A 156 -11.89 2.15 0.31
N LEU A 157 -12.40 3.01 1.21
CA LEU A 157 -12.12 4.44 1.20
C LEU A 157 -10.64 4.76 1.40
N CYS A 158 -9.87 3.91 2.08
CA CYS A 158 -8.46 4.19 2.30
C CYS A 158 -7.60 4.11 1.03
N TRP A 159 -8.04 3.44 -0.05
CA TRP A 159 -7.18 3.23 -1.21
C TRP A 159 -7.80 3.62 -2.54
N VAL A 160 -9.12 3.50 -2.71
CA VAL A 160 -9.79 3.87 -3.96
C VAL A 160 -9.51 5.33 -4.33
N PRO A 161 -9.67 6.33 -3.42
CA PRO A 161 -9.33 7.72 -3.72
C PRO A 161 -7.85 7.92 -4.06
N ASN A 162 -6.94 7.20 -3.40
CA ASN A 162 -5.50 7.32 -3.67
C ASN A 162 -5.17 6.87 -5.09
N LEU A 163 -5.79 5.78 -5.57
CA LEU A 163 -5.62 5.31 -6.94
C LEU A 163 -6.26 6.24 -7.96
N ILE A 164 -7.38 6.88 -7.64
CA ILE A 164 -7.97 7.93 -8.48
C ILE A 164 -6.98 9.10 -8.61
N VAL A 165 -6.36 9.55 -7.52
CA VAL A 165 -5.33 10.59 -7.56
C VAL A 165 -4.13 10.13 -8.41
N ALA A 166 -3.66 8.89 -8.24
CA ALA A 166 -2.59 8.33 -9.07
C ALA A 166 -2.94 8.34 -10.56
N TYR A 167 -4.19 7.98 -10.91
CA TYR A 167 -4.69 8.04 -12.27
C TYR A 167 -4.69 9.47 -12.83
N LEU A 168 -5.18 10.44 -12.06
CA LEU A 168 -5.20 11.85 -12.48
C LEU A 168 -3.78 12.41 -12.66
N LEU A 169 -2.85 12.07 -11.78
CA LEU A 169 -1.46 12.48 -11.88
C LEU A 169 -0.78 11.89 -13.12
N THR A 170 -0.98 10.59 -13.39
CA THR A 170 -0.35 9.92 -14.54
C THR A 170 -0.98 10.33 -15.88
N ARG A 171 -2.27 10.69 -15.90
CA ARG A 171 -2.95 11.22 -17.09
C ARG A 171 -2.48 12.63 -17.47
N LYS A 172 -2.28 13.51 -16.48
CA LYS A 172 -1.80 14.88 -16.73
C LYS A 172 -0.41 14.89 -17.36
N THR A 173 0.49 14.02 -16.91
CA THR A 173 1.83 13.91 -17.50
C THR A 173 1.78 13.48 -18.96
N ALA A 174 0.98 12.47 -19.31
CA ALA A 174 0.83 12.01 -20.69
C ALA A 174 0.27 13.08 -21.65
N ASN A 175 -0.64 13.94 -21.16
CA ASN A 175 -1.18 15.04 -21.96
C ASN A 175 -0.18 16.19 -22.18
N ILE A 176 0.77 16.41 -21.27
CA ILE A 176 1.81 17.44 -21.47
C ILE A 176 2.81 16.98 -22.53
N ASP A 177 3.24 15.72 -22.47
CA ASP A 177 4.23 15.17 -23.39
C ASP A 177 3.71 15.10 -24.85
N SER A 178 2.41 14.91 -25.04
CA SER A 178 1.75 14.86 -26.38
C SER A 178 1.46 16.23 -27.00
N VAL A 179 1.43 17.30 -26.22
CA VAL A 179 1.26 18.68 -26.72
C VAL A 179 2.60 19.34 -27.04
N SER A 180 3.71 18.78 -26.53
CA SER A 180 5.08 19.25 -26.77
C SER A 180 5.82 18.59 -27.94
N GLN A 181 5.16 17.70 -28.69
CA GLN A 181 5.63 17.08 -29.93
C GLN A 181 4.92 17.70 -31.13
#